data_AF-K7K4Y7-F1
#
_entry.id   AF-K7K4Y7-F1
#
_cell.length_a   1.000
_cell.length_b   1.000
_cell.length_c   1.000
_cell.angle_alpha   90.00
_cell.angle_beta   90.00
_cell.angle_gamma   90.00
#
_symmetry.space_group_name_H-M   'P 1'
#
loop_
_entity.id
_entity.type
_entity.pdbx_description
1 polymer ?
#
loop_
_entity_poly.entity_id
_entity_poly.type
_entity_poly.pdbx_seq_one_letter_code
_entity_poly.pdbx_strand_id
1 'polypeptide(L)'
;MGAFIFLFLLCVFCFQSKVTYATRCGDAGPEIHYPYQIKGQQQQHKSLPGFELLCKDNLTTIHFPSYGDLVVKSISYDTKNIHLLDPKNCAHHVFLNLNLSLTPFHYFYVLKNYTYLNCSTTLPHPLVEVPCLSASSYHVYTVDPAVPVPGSCDGVKTVAIPFAYSPYLSDKSLGLRLTWHLREPLDNEAAVNRTRGSYKSRNIVIGSSICVFVMAMLLLISMKVRGATRNLHQKEGQLLQS
;
A
#
# COMPACT_ATOMS: atom_id res chain seq x y z
N MET A 1 41.82 4.31 -21.21
CA MET A 1 40.68 5.24 -21.07
C MET A 1 39.34 4.61 -21.47
N GLY A 2 39.29 3.73 -22.48
CA GLY A 2 38.03 3.11 -22.94
C GLY A 2 37.24 2.31 -21.90
N ALA A 3 37.89 1.53 -21.03
CA ALA A 3 37.20 0.76 -19.99
C ALA A 3 36.40 1.62 -18.99
N PHE A 4 36.89 2.82 -18.67
CA PHE A 4 36.22 3.75 -17.76
C PHE A 4 34.98 4.39 -18.41
N ILE A 5 35.06 4.72 -19.70
CA ILE A 5 33.91 5.24 -20.47
C ILE A 5 32.83 4.16 -20.56
N PHE A 6 33.21 2.91 -20.84
CA PHE A 6 32.27 1.79 -20.90
C PHE A 6 31.56 1.55 -19.56
N LEU A 7 32.30 1.59 -18.45
CA LEU A 7 31.71 1.47 -17.10
C LEU A 7 30.79 2.65 -16.77
N PHE A 8 31.16 3.88 -17.15
CA PHE A 8 30.33 5.07 -16.95
C PHE A 8 29.03 4.97 -17.76
N LEU A 9 29.09 4.53 -19.01
CA LEU A 9 27.92 4.28 -19.86
C LEU A 9 27.02 3.18 -19.27
N LEU A 10 27.59 2.05 -18.85
CA LEU A 10 26.85 0.99 -18.15
C LEU A 10 26.18 1.52 -16.88
N CYS A 11 26.86 2.38 -16.11
CA CYS A 11 26.30 2.99 -14.92
C CYS A 11 25.12 3.91 -15.25
N VAL A 12 25.25 4.76 -16.28
CA VAL A 12 24.16 5.62 -16.78
C VAL A 12 22.99 4.77 -17.29
N PHE A 13 23.24 3.70 -18.06
CA PHE A 13 22.21 2.75 -18.51
C PHE A 13 21.51 2.04 -17.34
N CYS A 14 22.24 1.67 -16.28
CA CYS A 14 21.64 1.15 -15.05
C CYS A 14 20.80 2.22 -14.33
N PHE A 15 21.25 3.49 -14.31
CA PHE A 15 20.48 4.61 -13.76
C PHE A 15 19.22 4.94 -14.57
N GLN A 16 19.13 4.55 -15.85
CA GLN A 16 17.89 4.61 -16.63
C GLN A 16 16.84 3.59 -16.16
N SER A 17 17.06 2.86 -15.06
CA SER A 17 15.97 2.24 -14.33
C SER A 17 14.97 3.35 -14.00
N LYS A 18 13.86 3.42 -14.76
CA LYS A 18 12.81 4.42 -14.61
C LYS A 18 12.48 4.54 -13.13
N VAL A 19 12.91 5.63 -12.50
CA VAL A 19 12.49 5.98 -11.15
C VAL A 19 10.98 6.14 -11.26
N THR A 20 10.26 5.14 -10.78
CA THR A 20 8.80 5.22 -10.74
C THR A 20 8.52 6.18 -9.61
N TYR A 21 8.19 7.43 -9.95
CA TYR A 21 7.81 8.40 -8.94
C TYR A 21 6.57 7.87 -8.22
N ALA A 22 6.79 7.45 -6.98
CA ALA A 22 5.78 7.22 -5.97
C ALA A 22 4.74 8.32 -6.04
N THR A 23 3.52 8.03 -6.50
CA THR A 23 2.44 9.02 -6.50
C THR A 23 1.71 8.94 -5.16
N ARG A 24 1.37 10.09 -4.58
CA ARG A 24 0.64 10.18 -3.31
C ARG A 24 -0.42 11.27 -3.41
N CYS A 25 -1.56 11.09 -2.75
CA CYS A 25 -2.47 12.19 -2.48
C CYS A 25 -1.97 12.89 -1.20
N GLY A 26 -1.09 13.88 -1.34
CA GLY A 26 -0.48 14.61 -0.22
C GLY A 26 0.64 13.86 0.52
N ASP A 27 1.36 14.58 1.38
CA ASP A 27 2.61 14.09 2.00
C ASP A 27 2.40 12.90 2.96
N ALA A 28 1.27 12.89 3.67
CA ALA A 28 0.89 11.83 4.61
C ALA A 28 0.08 10.68 3.96
N GLY A 29 -0.20 10.77 2.66
CA GLY A 29 -0.96 9.76 1.94
C GLY A 29 -0.16 8.47 1.68
N PRO A 30 -0.84 7.33 1.46
CA PRO A 30 -0.17 6.10 1.08
C PRO A 30 0.53 6.24 -0.28
N GLU A 31 1.59 5.49 -0.45
CA GLU A 31 2.28 5.39 -1.74
C GLU A 31 1.46 4.56 -2.73
N ILE A 32 1.17 5.14 -3.89
CA ILE A 32 0.30 4.56 -4.91
C ILE A 32 1.17 3.99 -6.04
N HIS A 33 1.06 2.68 -6.21
CA HIS A 33 1.70 1.88 -7.26
C HIS A 33 0.65 1.01 -7.93
N TYR A 34 0.98 0.51 -9.13
CA TYR A 34 0.21 -0.55 -9.78
C TYR A 34 -0.05 -1.71 -8.79
N PRO A 35 -1.30 -2.23 -8.69
CA PRO A 35 -2.40 -2.03 -9.64
C PRO A 35 -3.26 -0.78 -9.42
N TYR A 36 -3.03 -0.04 -8.35
CA TYR A 36 -3.78 1.17 -8.05
C TYR A 36 -3.34 2.35 -8.91
N GLN A 37 -4.29 3.22 -9.22
CA GLN A 37 -4.03 4.43 -9.98
C GLN A 37 -4.96 5.57 -9.56
N ILE A 38 -4.48 6.80 -9.66
CA ILE A 38 -5.31 7.97 -9.38
C ILE A 38 -6.14 8.29 -10.63
N LYS A 39 -7.45 8.39 -10.45
CA LYS A 39 -8.39 8.75 -11.51
C LYS A 39 -8.04 10.13 -12.09
N GLY A 40 -8.01 10.21 -13.42
CA GLY A 40 -7.70 11.44 -14.14
C GLY A 40 -6.21 11.72 -14.34
N GLN A 41 -5.30 10.95 -13.73
CA GLN A 41 -3.88 11.05 -14.01
C GLN A 41 -3.52 10.23 -15.26
N GLN A 42 -2.79 10.82 -16.21
CA GLN A 42 -2.23 10.07 -17.34
C GLN A 42 -1.14 9.13 -16.82
N GLN A 43 -1.38 7.83 -16.88
CA GLN A 43 -0.42 6.80 -16.47
C GLN A 43 0.01 5.94 -17.66
N GLN A 44 1.19 5.32 -17.56
CA GLN A 44 1.76 4.47 -18.61
C GLN A 44 0.98 3.17 -18.84
N HIS A 45 0.16 2.77 -17.87
CA HIS A 45 -0.58 1.51 -17.89
C HIS A 45 -2.08 1.76 -18.00
N LYS A 46 -2.78 0.81 -18.62
CA LYS A 46 -4.25 0.84 -18.71
C LYS A 46 -4.86 0.65 -17.31
N SER A 47 -5.86 1.48 -16.98
CA SER A 47 -6.66 1.34 -15.77
C SER A 47 -7.25 -0.06 -15.64
N LEU A 48 -7.10 -0.64 -14.45
CA LEU A 48 -7.85 -1.83 -14.06
C LEU A 48 -9.14 -1.40 -13.35
N PRO A 49 -10.31 -1.85 -13.82
CA PRO A 49 -11.59 -1.59 -13.15
C PRO A 49 -11.54 -1.98 -11.67
N GLY A 50 -12.01 -1.08 -10.80
CA GLY A 50 -12.03 -1.28 -9.35
C GLY A 50 -10.73 -0.92 -8.61
N PHE A 51 -9.63 -0.60 -9.30
CA PHE A 51 -8.38 -0.15 -8.69
C PHE A 51 -8.15 1.37 -8.80
N GLU A 52 -9.20 2.10 -9.18
CA GLU A 52 -9.16 3.56 -9.27
C GLU A 52 -9.29 4.20 -7.89
N LEU A 53 -8.32 5.03 -7.56
CA LEU A 53 -8.28 5.87 -6.37
C LEU A 53 -8.63 7.32 -6.75
N LEU A 54 -9.23 8.05 -5.82
CA LEU A 54 -9.52 9.47 -5.94
C LEU A 54 -8.66 10.23 -4.95
N CYS A 55 -8.06 11.33 -5.40
CA CYS A 55 -7.44 12.30 -4.50
C CYS A 55 -8.42 13.45 -4.28
N LYS A 56 -8.75 13.74 -3.03
CA LYS A 56 -9.52 14.93 -2.64
C LYS A 56 -8.91 15.51 -1.38
N ASP A 57 -8.51 16.78 -1.39
CA ASP A 57 -8.00 17.50 -0.21
C ASP A 57 -6.89 16.74 0.55
N ASN A 58 -5.92 16.17 -0.18
CA ASN A 58 -4.85 15.30 0.34
C ASN A 58 -5.30 13.98 0.99
N LEU A 59 -6.58 13.61 0.83
CA LEU A 59 -7.08 12.29 1.20
C LEU A 59 -7.12 11.39 -0.04
N THR A 60 -6.67 10.16 0.15
CA THR A 60 -6.84 9.10 -0.84
C THR A 60 -8.13 8.35 -0.53
N THR A 61 -9.04 8.25 -1.48
CA THR A 61 -10.29 7.48 -1.33
C THR A 61 -10.44 6.45 -2.44
N ILE A 62 -11.23 5.42 -2.18
CA ILE A 62 -11.64 4.41 -3.15
C ILE A 62 -13.16 4.32 -3.14
N HIS A 63 -13.77 4.22 -4.32
CA HIS A 63 -15.22 4.19 -4.47
C HIS A 63 -15.74 2.76 -4.59
N PHE A 64 -16.72 2.41 -3.76
CA PHE A 64 -17.46 1.15 -3.85
C PHE A 64 -18.91 1.42 -4.25
N PRO A 65 -19.41 0.88 -5.38
CA PRO A 65 -20.77 1.17 -5.85
C PRO A 65 -21.90 0.90 -4.84
N SER A 66 -21.73 -0.07 -3.94
CA SER A 66 -22.75 -0.43 -2.94
C SER A 66 -22.76 0.45 -1.70
N TYR A 67 -21.70 1.23 -1.44
CA TYR A 67 -21.53 1.97 -0.18
C TYR A 67 -21.15 3.44 -0.39
N GLY A 68 -20.28 3.72 -1.37
CA GLY A 68 -19.70 5.02 -1.62
C GLY A 68 -18.19 5.03 -1.36
N ASP A 69 -17.67 6.20 -0.99
CA ASP A 69 -16.23 6.42 -0.83
C ASP A 69 -15.73 5.98 0.54
N LEU A 70 -14.64 5.20 0.55
CA LEU A 70 -13.89 4.84 1.75
C LEU A 70 -12.50 5.47 1.69
N VAL A 71 -12.01 5.93 2.84
CA VAL A 71 -10.68 6.54 2.98
C VAL A 71 -9.61 5.46 3.02
N VAL A 72 -8.57 5.58 2.19
CA VAL A 72 -7.44 4.66 2.19
C VAL A 72 -6.44 5.10 3.24
N LYS A 73 -6.34 4.33 4.33
CA LYS A 73 -5.34 4.56 5.39
C LYS A 73 -3.96 4.07 4.99
N SER A 74 -3.88 2.87 4.41
CA SER A 74 -2.62 2.29 3.96
C SER A 74 -2.84 1.21 2.91
N ILE A 75 -1.81 0.97 2.10
CA ILE A 75 -1.77 -0.10 1.09
C ILE A 75 -0.49 -0.90 1.34
N SER A 76 -0.62 -2.22 1.51
CA SER A 76 0.52 -3.14 1.56
C SER A 76 0.56 -3.95 0.27
N TYR A 77 1.55 -3.67 -0.58
CA TYR A 77 1.74 -4.38 -1.85
C TYR A 77 2.32 -5.79 -1.64
N ASP A 78 3.20 -5.96 -0.65
CA ASP A 78 3.83 -7.24 -0.33
C ASP A 78 2.80 -8.30 0.10
N THR A 79 1.84 -7.88 0.93
CA THR A 79 0.77 -8.75 1.45
C THR A 79 -0.56 -8.55 0.73
N LYS A 80 -0.56 -7.75 -0.36
CA LYS A 80 -1.72 -7.46 -1.22
C LYS A 80 -2.99 -7.12 -0.44
N ASN A 81 -2.90 -6.18 0.50
CA ASN A 81 -4.07 -5.69 1.23
C ASN A 81 -4.14 -4.17 1.36
N ILE A 82 -5.36 -3.67 1.45
CA ILE A 82 -5.71 -2.25 1.57
C ILE A 82 -6.48 -2.06 2.87
N HIS A 83 -6.05 -1.08 3.66
CA HIS A 83 -6.71 -0.69 4.89
C HIS A 83 -7.58 0.54 4.62
N LEU A 84 -8.88 0.38 4.83
CA LEU A 84 -9.91 1.36 4.54
C LEU A 84 -10.58 1.84 5.81
N LEU A 85 -10.90 3.12 5.88
CA LEU A 85 -11.65 3.74 6.96
C LEU A 85 -12.96 4.31 6.41
N ASP A 86 -14.00 4.21 7.22
CA ASP A 86 -15.26 4.90 6.95
C ASP A 86 -15.12 6.39 7.29
N PRO A 87 -15.42 7.33 6.38
CA PRO A 87 -15.39 8.76 6.69
C PRO A 87 -16.40 9.16 7.79
N LYS A 88 -17.47 8.38 7.99
CA LYS A 88 -18.44 8.57 9.09
C LYS A 88 -18.00 7.88 10.38
N ASN A 89 -16.82 7.27 10.39
CA ASN A 89 -16.22 6.63 11.56
C ASN A 89 -17.08 5.50 12.15
N CYS A 90 -17.73 4.71 11.30
CA CYS A 90 -18.53 3.55 11.70
C CYS A 90 -18.25 2.33 10.81
N ALA A 91 -17.26 1.51 11.18
CA ALA A 91 -16.89 0.31 10.41
C ALA A 91 -18.07 -0.67 10.26
N HIS A 92 -18.90 -0.82 11.29
CA HIS A 92 -20.08 -1.68 11.25
C HIS A 92 -21.15 -1.20 10.26
N HIS A 93 -21.24 0.10 10.00
CA HIS A 93 -22.11 0.63 8.95
C HIS A 93 -21.62 0.22 7.54
N VAL A 94 -20.29 0.16 7.35
CA VAL A 94 -19.68 -0.36 6.13
C VAL A 94 -19.99 -1.84 5.98
N PHE A 95 -19.71 -2.66 7.00
CA PHE A 95 -19.93 -4.11 6.92
C PHE A 95 -21.37 -4.51 6.62
N LEU A 96 -22.35 -3.76 7.14
CA LEU A 96 -23.77 -4.02 6.93
C LEU A 96 -24.21 -3.80 5.47
N ASN A 97 -23.56 -2.86 4.77
CA ASN A 97 -24.01 -2.31 3.48
C ASN A 97 -23.05 -2.56 2.31
N LEU A 98 -21.78 -2.89 2.57
CA LEU A 98 -20.77 -3.12 1.55
C LEU A 98 -20.99 -4.47 0.84
N ASN A 99 -21.05 -4.44 -0.48
CA ASN A 99 -21.11 -5.61 -1.35
C ASN A 99 -19.86 -5.66 -2.23
N LEU A 100 -19.01 -6.65 -1.98
CA LEU A 100 -17.74 -6.84 -2.70
C LEU A 100 -17.87 -7.74 -3.95
N SER A 101 -19.03 -8.34 -4.19
CA SER A 101 -19.22 -9.40 -5.22
C SER A 101 -18.89 -8.95 -6.64
N LEU A 102 -19.06 -7.65 -6.93
CA LEU A 102 -18.77 -7.03 -8.23
C LEU A 102 -17.43 -6.28 -8.25
N THR A 103 -16.57 -6.52 -7.27
CA THR A 103 -15.28 -5.84 -7.10
C THR A 103 -14.14 -6.87 -7.09
N PRO A 104 -12.88 -6.46 -7.36
CA PRO A 104 -11.72 -7.36 -7.28
C PRO A 104 -11.27 -7.67 -5.84
N PHE A 105 -12.06 -7.27 -4.83
CA PHE A 105 -11.68 -7.30 -3.43
C PHE A 105 -12.39 -8.40 -2.65
N HIS A 106 -11.70 -8.92 -1.65
CA HIS A 106 -12.23 -9.84 -0.65
C HIS A 106 -11.80 -9.38 0.74
N TYR A 107 -12.50 -9.82 1.78
CA TYR A 107 -12.04 -9.58 3.14
C TYR A 107 -10.68 -10.26 3.38
N PHE A 108 -9.74 -9.55 4.00
CA PHE A 108 -8.42 -10.09 4.31
C PHE A 108 -8.44 -11.10 5.46
N TYR A 109 -9.34 -10.92 6.41
CA TYR A 109 -9.51 -11.79 7.56
C TYR A 109 -10.66 -12.78 7.33
N VAL A 110 -10.62 -13.88 8.09
CA VAL A 110 -11.68 -14.90 8.09
C VAL A 110 -13.00 -14.28 8.57
N LEU A 111 -14.10 -14.69 7.93
CA LEU A 111 -15.44 -14.19 8.20
C LEU A 111 -16.23 -15.14 9.10
N LYS A 112 -17.08 -14.58 9.95
CA LYS A 112 -18.12 -15.28 10.69
C LYS A 112 -19.46 -14.56 10.46
N ASN A 113 -20.55 -15.32 10.41
CA ASN A 113 -21.89 -14.74 10.32
C ASN A 113 -22.28 -14.11 11.65
N TYR A 114 -22.77 -12.88 11.58
CA TYR A 114 -23.36 -12.17 12.70
C TYR A 114 -24.69 -11.55 12.27
N THR A 115 -25.65 -11.59 13.18
CA THR A 115 -26.96 -10.94 13.00
C THR A 115 -26.93 -9.59 13.70
N TYR A 116 -27.28 -8.55 12.96
CA TYR A 116 -27.57 -7.24 13.52
C TYR A 116 -28.99 -7.22 14.05
N LEU A 117 -29.15 -6.86 15.32
CA LEU A 117 -30.45 -6.65 15.97
C LEU A 117 -30.70 -5.16 16.15
N ASN A 118 -31.94 -4.74 16.00
CA ASN A 118 -32.41 -3.41 16.35
C ASN A 118 -33.44 -3.54 17.48
N CYS A 119 -33.14 -2.98 18.65
CA CYS A 119 -33.93 -3.13 19.86
C CYS A 119 -34.52 -1.79 20.31
N SER A 120 -35.76 -1.82 20.78
CA SER A 120 -36.42 -0.65 21.39
C SER A 120 -35.92 -0.33 22.81
N THR A 121 -35.26 -1.29 23.45
CA THR A 121 -34.67 -1.16 24.80
C THR A 121 -33.25 -1.67 24.82
N THR A 122 -32.45 -1.20 25.77
CA THR A 122 -31.10 -1.71 25.99
C THR A 122 -31.14 -3.16 26.48
N LEU A 123 -30.26 -3.99 25.94
CA LEU A 123 -30.07 -5.36 26.36
C LEU A 123 -29.08 -5.46 27.53
N PRO A 124 -29.28 -6.43 28.44
CA PRO A 124 -28.36 -6.63 29.56
C PRO A 124 -26.99 -7.13 29.09
N HIS A 125 -25.97 -6.91 29.93
CA HIS A 125 -24.65 -7.51 29.75
C HIS A 125 -24.77 -9.05 29.65
N PRO A 126 -23.97 -9.71 28.81
CA PRO A 126 -22.73 -9.22 28.18
C PRO A 126 -22.89 -8.57 26.80
N LEU A 127 -24.12 -8.33 26.32
CA LEU A 127 -24.32 -7.71 25.00
C LEU A 127 -23.93 -6.23 25.03
N VAL A 128 -23.11 -5.82 24.07
CA VAL A 128 -22.67 -4.43 23.93
C VAL A 128 -23.29 -3.84 22.67
N GLU A 129 -23.94 -2.69 22.82
CA GLU A 129 -24.53 -1.97 21.69
C GLU A 129 -23.44 -1.41 20.77
N VAL A 130 -23.73 -1.30 19.48
CA VAL A 130 -22.88 -0.69 18.45
C VAL A 130 -23.17 0.82 18.41
N PRO A 131 -22.41 1.69 19.09
CA PRO A 131 -22.85 3.06 19.38
C PRO A 131 -23.02 3.90 18.12
N CYS A 132 -22.23 3.63 17.07
CA CYS A 132 -22.32 4.37 15.80
C CYS A 132 -23.52 3.97 14.93
N LEU A 133 -24.21 2.87 15.28
CA LEU A 133 -25.47 2.45 14.66
C LEU A 133 -26.67 2.64 15.61
N SER A 134 -26.45 2.89 16.90
CA SER A 134 -27.50 3.16 17.88
C SER A 134 -27.88 4.64 17.92
N ALA A 135 -29.07 4.93 18.44
CA ALA A 135 -29.53 6.27 18.76
C ALA A 135 -30.27 6.28 20.12
N SER A 136 -30.86 7.41 20.49
CA SER A 136 -31.60 7.54 21.75
C SER A 136 -32.89 6.70 21.81
N SER A 137 -33.49 6.37 20.67
CA SER A 137 -34.75 5.63 20.59
C SER A 137 -34.61 4.16 20.15
N TYR A 138 -33.41 3.75 19.74
CA TYR A 138 -33.16 2.39 19.27
C TYR A 138 -31.69 1.98 19.46
N HIS A 139 -31.49 0.71 19.78
CA HIS A 139 -30.20 0.14 20.20
C HIS A 139 -29.81 -1.00 19.28
N VAL A 140 -28.66 -0.90 18.63
CA VAL A 140 -28.20 -1.91 17.67
C VAL A 140 -27.15 -2.82 18.29
N TYR A 141 -27.27 -4.12 18.08
CA TYR A 141 -26.34 -5.14 18.60
C TYR A 141 -25.89 -6.08 17.49
N THR A 142 -24.68 -6.65 17.61
CA THR A 142 -24.23 -7.78 16.78
C THR A 142 -24.21 -9.05 17.61
N VAL A 143 -24.97 -10.07 17.22
CA VAL A 143 -25.07 -11.35 17.95
C VAL A 143 -24.74 -12.53 17.03
N ASP A 144 -24.43 -13.67 17.64
CA ASP A 144 -24.37 -14.93 16.89
C ASP A 144 -25.77 -15.27 16.35
N PRO A 145 -25.91 -15.68 15.07
CA PRO A 145 -27.21 -15.99 14.48
C PRO A 145 -27.98 -17.11 15.19
N ALA A 146 -27.32 -17.95 15.98
CA ALA A 146 -27.97 -19.00 16.77
C ALA A 146 -28.65 -18.47 18.04
N VAL A 147 -28.38 -17.21 18.44
CA VAL A 147 -28.99 -16.61 19.64
C VAL A 147 -30.46 -16.25 19.36
N PRO A 148 -31.41 -16.67 20.23
CA PRO A 148 -32.80 -16.27 20.10
C PRO A 148 -32.96 -14.74 20.16
N VAL A 149 -33.74 -14.17 19.24
CA VAL A 149 -34.00 -12.73 19.20
C VAL A 149 -34.93 -12.35 20.37
N PRO A 150 -34.54 -11.42 21.26
CA PRO A 150 -35.40 -10.95 22.33
C PRO A 150 -36.66 -10.25 21.80
N GLY A 151 -37.77 -10.32 22.53
CA GLY A 151 -39.04 -9.72 22.08
C GLY A 151 -39.03 -8.19 21.95
N SER A 152 -38.05 -7.49 22.50
CA SER A 152 -37.84 -6.05 22.32
C SER A 152 -37.03 -5.71 21.06
N CYS A 153 -36.60 -6.71 20.28
CA CYS A 153 -35.68 -6.58 19.17
C CYS A 153 -36.21 -7.19 17.88
N ASP A 154 -35.81 -6.61 16.75
CA ASP A 154 -36.00 -7.14 15.41
C ASP A 154 -34.65 -7.49 14.77
N GLY A 155 -34.60 -8.60 14.05
CA GLY A 155 -33.45 -8.96 13.22
C GLY A 155 -33.36 -8.08 11.99
N VAL A 156 -32.33 -7.25 11.89
CA VAL A 156 -32.12 -6.34 10.76
C VAL A 156 -31.57 -7.11 9.55
N LYS A 157 -30.42 -7.77 9.75
CA LYS A 157 -29.71 -8.47 8.67
C LYS A 157 -28.65 -9.39 9.25
N THR A 158 -28.43 -10.53 8.60
CA THR A 158 -27.27 -11.39 8.87
C THR A 158 -26.21 -11.17 7.80
N VAL A 159 -24.96 -10.91 8.21
CA VAL A 159 -23.84 -10.68 7.30
C VAL A 159 -22.59 -11.43 7.77
N ALA A 160 -21.76 -11.87 6.81
CA ALA A 160 -20.46 -12.48 7.09
C ALA A 160 -19.40 -11.39 7.24
N ILE A 161 -18.89 -11.19 8.45
CA ILE A 161 -17.97 -10.09 8.79
C ILE A 161 -16.78 -10.59 9.63
N PRO A 162 -15.64 -9.88 9.63
CA PRO A 162 -14.44 -10.36 10.33
C PRO A 162 -14.54 -10.38 11.85
N PHE A 163 -15.37 -9.53 12.44
CA PHE A 163 -15.54 -9.41 13.89
C PHE A 163 -16.93 -8.85 14.23
N ALA A 164 -17.51 -9.31 15.34
CA ALA A 164 -18.61 -8.62 16.01
C ALA A 164 -18.11 -7.32 16.64
N TYR A 165 -19.05 -6.43 16.95
CA TYR A 165 -18.72 -5.24 17.69
C TYR A 165 -18.11 -5.59 19.05
N SER A 166 -17.07 -4.86 19.42
CA SER A 166 -16.46 -4.97 20.73
C SER A 166 -15.95 -3.59 21.15
N PRO A 167 -16.20 -3.16 22.40
CA PRO A 167 -15.72 -1.87 22.88
C PRO A 167 -14.19 -1.79 22.97
N TYR A 168 -13.52 -2.95 23.06
CA TYR A 168 -12.05 -3.06 23.02
C TYR A 168 -11.49 -2.90 21.60
N LEU A 169 -12.36 -3.09 20.61
CA LEU A 169 -12.08 -2.89 19.20
C LEU A 169 -12.51 -1.46 18.86
N SER A 170 -11.58 -0.51 18.90
CA SER A 170 -11.92 0.89 18.60
C SER A 170 -12.38 1.04 17.15
N ASP A 171 -13.67 1.36 16.93
CA ASP A 171 -14.23 1.64 15.59
C ASP A 171 -13.39 2.67 14.82
N LYS A 172 -12.78 3.63 15.54
CA LYS A 172 -11.89 4.65 14.97
C LYS A 172 -10.62 4.08 14.36
N SER A 173 -10.06 3.03 14.97
CA SER A 173 -8.79 2.43 14.54
C SER A 173 -8.99 1.23 13.63
N LEU A 174 -10.09 0.52 13.80
CA LEU A 174 -10.42 -0.70 13.08
C LEU A 174 -11.16 -0.38 11.80
N GLY A 175 -10.36 -0.01 10.82
CA GLY A 175 -10.80 -0.02 9.44
C GLY A 175 -11.13 -1.40 8.89
N LEU A 176 -11.73 -1.41 7.72
CA LEU A 176 -11.94 -2.55 6.87
C LEU A 176 -10.62 -2.93 6.18
N ARG A 177 -10.16 -4.17 6.32
CA ARG A 177 -9.01 -4.67 5.55
C ARG A 177 -9.46 -5.62 4.45
N LEU A 178 -9.18 -5.23 3.21
CA LEU A 178 -9.48 -6.02 2.02
C LEU A 178 -8.19 -6.51 1.37
N THR A 179 -8.23 -7.70 0.78
CA THR A 179 -7.22 -8.20 -0.13
C THR A 179 -7.73 -8.13 -1.57
N TRP A 180 -6.81 -8.10 -2.53
CA TRP A 180 -7.15 -8.17 -3.95
C TRP A 180 -6.36 -9.26 -4.65
N HIS A 181 -6.98 -9.82 -5.68
CA HIS A 181 -6.31 -10.70 -6.63
C HIS A 181 -6.43 -10.09 -8.02
N LEU A 182 -5.29 -10.00 -8.71
CA LEU A 182 -5.31 -9.66 -10.13
C LEU A 182 -5.77 -10.89 -10.89
N ARG A 183 -6.88 -10.78 -11.62
CA ARG A 183 -7.17 -11.71 -12.70
C ARG A 183 -6.17 -11.37 -13.80
N GLU A 184 -5.08 -12.12 -13.87
CA GLU A 184 -4.12 -11.99 -14.96
C GLU A 184 -4.88 -12.23 -16.28
N PRO A 185 -4.89 -11.27 -17.22
CA PRO A 185 -5.20 -11.62 -18.60
C PRO A 185 -4.11 -12.60 -19.05
N LEU A 186 -4.49 -13.66 -19.77
CA LEU A 186 -3.57 -14.69 -20.27
C LEU A 186 -2.40 -14.13 -21.12
N ASP A 187 -2.48 -12.85 -21.50
CA ASP A 187 -1.39 -12.10 -22.10
C ASP A 187 -1.01 -10.95 -21.16
N ASN A 188 0.11 -11.09 -20.42
CA ASN A 188 1.03 -10.01 -20.03
C ASN A 188 1.93 -10.41 -18.84
N GLU A 189 2.91 -11.28 -19.11
CA GLU A 189 4.12 -11.46 -18.28
C GLU A 189 4.85 -10.12 -17.98
N ALA A 190 4.51 -9.05 -18.68
CA ALA A 190 5.04 -7.69 -18.49
C ALA A 190 4.70 -7.05 -17.13
N ALA A 191 3.58 -7.39 -16.48
CA ALA A 191 3.19 -6.77 -15.21
C ALA A 191 3.92 -7.36 -14.00
N VAL A 192 4.03 -8.70 -13.93
CA VAL A 192 4.74 -9.43 -12.86
C VAL A 192 6.24 -9.15 -12.91
N ASN A 193 6.81 -9.02 -14.11
CA ASN A 193 8.22 -8.65 -14.27
C ASN A 193 8.56 -7.25 -13.74
N ARG A 194 7.59 -6.32 -13.63
CA ARG A 194 7.82 -4.94 -13.15
C ARG A 194 7.75 -4.79 -11.63
N THR A 195 6.83 -5.47 -10.93
CA THR A 195 6.77 -5.42 -9.45
C THR A 195 8.01 -6.05 -8.83
N ARG A 196 8.49 -7.17 -9.39
CA ARG A 196 9.81 -7.75 -9.06
C ARG A 196 10.95 -6.76 -9.34
N GLY A 197 10.79 -5.91 -10.35
CA GLY A 197 11.73 -4.85 -10.72
C GLY A 197 11.85 -3.71 -9.69
N SER A 198 10.80 -3.38 -8.93
CA SER A 198 10.83 -2.29 -7.94
C SER A 198 11.63 -2.66 -6.67
N TYR A 199 11.46 -3.88 -6.15
CA TYR A 199 12.31 -4.37 -5.06
C TYR A 199 13.76 -4.56 -5.53
N LYS A 200 13.95 -4.98 -6.79
CA LYS A 200 15.28 -5.05 -7.41
C LYS A 200 15.90 -3.66 -7.58
N SER A 201 15.11 -2.63 -7.92
CA SER A 201 15.63 -1.28 -8.17
C SER A 201 16.21 -0.65 -6.91
N ARG A 202 15.55 -0.77 -5.75
CA ARG A 202 16.09 -0.21 -4.48
C ARG A 202 17.42 -0.85 -4.07
N ASN A 203 17.55 -2.17 -4.22
CA ASN A 203 18.80 -2.88 -3.93
C ASN A 203 19.88 -2.60 -4.99
N ILE A 204 19.50 -2.40 -6.26
CA ILE A 204 20.40 -1.99 -7.35
C ILE A 204 20.92 -0.56 -7.11
N VAL A 205 20.10 0.38 -6.67
CA VAL A 205 20.51 1.77 -6.41
C VAL A 205 21.55 1.85 -5.28
N ILE A 206 21.31 1.14 -4.17
CA ILE A 206 22.26 1.10 -3.04
C ILE A 206 23.57 0.43 -3.48
N GLY A 207 23.49 -0.73 -4.14
CA GLY A 207 24.67 -1.43 -4.65
C GLY A 207 25.46 -0.59 -5.67
N SER A 208 24.79 0.10 -6.58
CA SER A 208 25.42 0.95 -7.59
C SER A 208 26.09 2.17 -6.99
N SER A 209 25.48 2.80 -5.97
CA SER A 209 26.08 3.92 -5.25
C SER A 209 27.43 3.51 -4.65
N ILE A 210 27.45 2.37 -3.95
CA ILE A 210 28.68 1.80 -3.37
C ILE A 210 29.71 1.50 -4.46
N CYS A 211 29.31 0.90 -5.59
CA CYS A 211 30.22 0.64 -6.71
C CYS A 211 30.84 1.92 -7.28
N VAL A 212 30.06 2.99 -7.47
CA VAL A 212 30.58 4.28 -7.97
C VAL A 212 31.57 4.88 -6.99
N PHE A 213 31.27 4.85 -5.69
CA PHE A 213 32.20 5.31 -4.65
C PHE A 213 33.52 4.52 -4.65
N VAL A 214 33.45 3.19 -4.73
CA VAL A 214 34.65 2.34 -4.79
C VAL A 214 35.48 2.65 -6.03
N MET A 215 34.85 2.80 -7.19
CA MET A 215 35.55 3.11 -8.44
C MET A 215 36.19 4.50 -8.42
N ALA A 216 35.52 5.51 -7.85
CA ALA A 216 36.08 6.84 -7.66
C ALA A 216 37.31 6.79 -6.73
N MET A 217 37.24 6.04 -5.64
CA MET A 217 38.37 5.87 -4.72
C MET A 217 39.56 5.17 -5.41
N LEU A 218 39.33 4.11 -6.19
CA LEU A 218 40.37 3.43 -6.95
C LEU A 218 41.02 4.35 -7.99
N LEU A 219 40.23 5.22 -8.64
CA LEU A 219 40.73 6.24 -9.56
C LEU A 219 41.66 7.23 -8.85
N LEU A 220 41.22 7.78 -7.72
CA LEU A 220 42.01 8.72 -6.92
C LEU A 220 43.32 8.08 -6.43
N ILE A 221 43.28 6.83 -5.99
CA ILE A 221 44.48 6.07 -5.61
C ILE A 221 45.41 5.91 -6.82
N SER A 222 44.89 5.49 -7.98
CA SER A 222 45.72 5.29 -9.18
C SER A 222 46.36 6.58 -9.71
N MET A 223 45.67 7.72 -9.58
CA MET A 223 46.20 9.04 -9.93
C MET A 223 47.30 9.46 -8.97
N LYS A 224 47.12 9.22 -7.67
CA LYS A 224 48.12 9.53 -6.65
C LYS A 224 49.38 8.66 -6.80
N VAL A 225 49.24 7.37 -7.11
CA VAL A 225 50.36 6.46 -7.41
C VAL A 225 51.10 6.94 -8.66
N ARG A 226 50.39 7.22 -9.77
CA ARG A 226 51.04 7.75 -10.99
C ARG A 226 51.73 9.09 -10.77
N GLY A 227 51.14 9.97 -9.97
CA GLY A 227 51.76 11.24 -9.58
C GLY A 227 53.05 11.03 -8.78
N ALA A 228 53.03 10.11 -7.81
CA ALA A 228 54.21 9.76 -7.02
C ALA A 228 55.34 9.15 -7.89
N THR A 229 55.01 8.23 -8.79
CA THR A 229 56.00 7.62 -9.71
C THR A 229 56.61 8.66 -10.67
N ARG A 230 55.81 9.61 -11.18
CA ARG A 230 56.32 10.72 -12.01
C ARG A 230 57.27 11.62 -11.22
N ASN A 231 56.91 11.98 -9.99
CA ASN A 231 57.77 12.78 -9.11
C ASN A 231 59.08 12.04 -8.75
N LEU A 232 59.03 10.71 -8.60
CA LEU A 232 60.22 9.89 -8.35
C LEU A 232 61.17 9.92 -9.55
N HIS A 233 60.66 9.63 -10.77
CA HIS A 233 61.48 9.69 -11.99
C HIS A 233 62.04 11.09 -12.26
N GLN A 234 61.29 12.15 -11.94
CA GLN A 234 61.79 13.52 -12.07
C GLN A 234 62.93 13.81 -11.08
N LYS A 235 62.84 13.31 -9.84
CA LYS A 235 63.93 13.41 -8.85
C LYS A 235 65.16 12.58 -9.25
N GLU A 236 64.97 11.36 -9.76
CA GLU A 236 66.06 10.51 -10.26
C GLU A 236 66.75 11.16 -11.48
N GLY A 237 65.97 11.73 -12.40
CA GLY A 237 66.50 12.46 -13.55
C GLY A 237 67.31 13.69 -13.14
N GLN A 238 66.88 14.42 -12.11
CA GLN A 238 67.62 15.56 -11.55
C GLN A 238 68.90 15.14 -10.81
N LEU A 239 68.90 13.98 -10.14
CA LEU A 239 70.10 13.43 -9.47
C LEU A 239 71.16 12.92 -10.46
N LEU A 240 70.76 12.39 -11.61
CA LEU A 240 71.70 11.94 -12.66
C LEU A 240 72.31 13.10 -13.47
N GLN A 241 71.76 14.32 -13.35
CA GLN A 241 72.24 15.51 -14.03
C GLN A 241 73.11 16.43 -13.15
N SER A 242 73.32 16.07 -11.88
CA SER A 242 74.25 16.76 -10.97
C SER A 242 75.52 15.96 -10.75
#